data_AF-A0AAE1Z9A0-F1
#
_entry.id   AF-A0AAE1Z9A0-F1
#
_cell.length_a   1.000
_cell.length_b   1.000
_cell.length_c   1.000
_cell.angle_alpha   90.00
_cell.angle_beta   90.00
_cell.angle_gamma   90.00
#
_symmetry.space_group_name_H-M   'P 1'
#
loop_
_entity.id
_entity.type
_entity.pdbx_description
1 polymer ?
#
loop_
_entity_poly.entity_id
_entity_poly.type
_entity_poly.pdbx_seq_one_letter_code
_entity_poly.pdbx_strand_id
1 'polypeptide(L)'
;MLTSNVNSCNRFTASPKILVKDIEELGLDISVARMVCRLGGRVQLAGSSKWIQSYAGISPVLPSSYIEGFLLETIDLSGTNIVYEGLEFLPYLTHLRYLRMKRCAHLDDFCLSRVGRIKGLQFLDVSECPSLTSKGLATLAQLKDLRHLLVSGNPQIEDKELVCLLLEDHLPMVYIDGVDYIGQLSSEAKVKILHLISTNEKPIELQKEETNADEVYLVNKA
;
A
#
# COMPACT_ATOMS: atom_id res chain seq x y z
N MET A 1 10.24 38.75 27.98
CA MET A 1 10.39 38.63 26.52
C MET A 1 10.68 37.18 26.17
N LEU A 2 9.65 36.41 25.79
CA LEU A 2 9.78 35.20 24.97
C LEU A 2 8.42 35.01 24.30
N THR A 3 8.26 35.60 23.12
CA THR A 3 7.13 35.31 22.22
C THR A 3 7.45 34.00 21.50
N SER A 4 6.87 32.90 21.96
CA SER A 4 6.83 31.65 21.20
C SER A 4 5.86 31.85 20.03
N ASN A 5 6.43 32.10 18.86
CA ASN A 5 5.74 32.25 17.59
C ASN A 5 5.26 30.86 17.15
N VAL A 6 4.04 30.50 17.53
CA VAL A 6 3.35 29.30 17.02
C VAL A 6 2.86 29.67 15.63
N ASN A 7 3.69 29.44 14.61
CA ASN A 7 3.28 29.56 13.22
C ASN A 7 2.16 28.56 12.94
N SER A 8 0.94 29.10 12.90
CA SER A 8 -0.27 28.46 12.43
C SER A 8 -0.19 28.18 10.94
N CYS A 9 0.42 27.05 10.56
CA CYS A 9 0.16 26.49 9.24
C CYS A 9 -1.20 25.79 9.28
N ASN A 10 -2.24 26.52 8.86
CA ASN A 10 -3.57 26.00 8.54
C ASN A 10 -3.46 24.70 7.73
N ARG A 11 -3.55 23.55 8.43
CA ARG A 11 -3.60 22.21 7.84
C ARG A 11 -5.03 21.67 7.77
N PHE A 12 -6.02 22.57 7.82
CA PHE A 12 -7.44 22.24 7.75
C PHE A 12 -7.90 22.09 6.29
N THR A 13 -7.93 20.82 5.89
CA THR A 13 -8.81 20.17 4.91
C THR A 13 -8.71 20.60 3.45
N ALA A 14 -7.58 20.29 2.81
CA ALA A 14 -7.59 20.05 1.37
C ALA A 14 -8.65 18.98 1.03
N SER A 15 -9.59 19.31 0.14
CA SER A 15 -10.68 18.39 -0.20
C SER A 15 -10.13 17.20 -1.00
N PRO A 16 -10.47 15.96 -0.61
CA PRO A 16 -10.08 14.75 -1.34
C PRO A 16 -10.95 14.52 -2.59
N LYS A 17 -11.93 15.40 -2.85
CA LYS A 17 -12.88 15.28 -3.95
C LYS A 17 -12.24 15.68 -5.27
N ILE A 18 -12.39 14.81 -6.27
CA ILE A 18 -12.08 15.09 -7.68
C ILE A 18 -13.35 15.57 -8.36
N LEU A 19 -13.27 16.66 -9.12
CA LEU A 19 -14.41 17.17 -9.88
C LEU A 19 -14.46 16.49 -11.25
N VAL A 20 -15.65 16.13 -11.71
CA VAL A 20 -15.82 15.45 -13.02
C VAL A 20 -15.23 16.28 -14.16
N LYS A 21 -15.40 17.61 -14.13
CA LYS A 21 -14.77 18.53 -15.08
C LYS A 21 -13.24 18.41 -15.12
N ASP A 22 -12.58 18.13 -13.99
CA ASP A 22 -11.13 18.00 -13.94
C ASP A 22 -10.70 16.72 -14.68
N ILE A 23 -11.54 15.68 -14.67
CA ILE A 23 -11.30 14.42 -15.39
C ILE A 23 -11.52 14.64 -16.90
N GLU A 24 -12.54 15.39 -17.28
CA GLU A 24 -12.83 15.72 -18.69
C GLU A 24 -11.71 16.56 -19.32
N GLU A 25 -11.15 17.52 -18.56
CA GLU A 25 -10.10 18.43 -19.07
C GLU A 25 -8.69 17.82 -19.04
N LEU A 26 -8.37 17.01 -18.03
CA LEU A 26 -7.00 16.57 -17.75
C LEU A 26 -6.79 15.07 -17.95
N GLY A 27 -7.86 14.28 -17.98
CA GLY A 27 -7.79 12.84 -17.84
C GLY A 27 -7.66 12.38 -16.39
N LEU A 28 -8.15 11.17 -16.14
CA LEU A 28 -8.30 10.56 -14.80
C LEU A 28 -6.99 10.57 -13.99
N ASP A 29 -5.91 10.06 -14.55
CA ASP A 29 -4.61 9.92 -13.90
C ASP A 29 -4.04 11.28 -13.44
N ILE A 30 -4.16 12.33 -14.25
CA ILE A 30 -3.70 13.67 -13.88
C ILE A 30 -4.59 14.24 -12.76
N SER A 31 -5.92 14.06 -12.82
CA SER A 31 -6.83 14.52 -11.77
C SER A 31 -6.55 13.81 -10.43
N VAL A 32 -6.29 12.51 -10.46
CA VAL A 32 -5.90 11.75 -9.27
C VAL A 32 -4.55 12.22 -8.75
N ALA A 33 -3.54 12.41 -9.61
CA ALA A 33 -2.23 12.92 -9.22
C ALA A 33 -2.32 14.27 -8.50
N ARG A 34 -3.15 15.18 -9.01
CA ARG A 34 -3.42 16.49 -8.39
C ARG A 34 -4.05 16.34 -7.01
N MET A 35 -5.05 15.48 -6.88
CA MET A 35 -5.70 15.21 -5.59
C MET A 35 -4.70 14.64 -4.57
N VAL A 36 -3.91 13.63 -4.97
CA VAL A 36 -2.89 13.02 -4.10
C VAL A 36 -1.89 14.06 -3.62
N CYS A 37 -1.34 14.88 -4.52
CA CYS A 37 -0.37 15.91 -4.16
C CYS A 37 -0.96 17.02 -3.27
N ARG A 38 -2.24 17.36 -3.47
CA ARG A 38 -2.97 18.34 -2.63
C ARG A 38 -3.16 17.84 -1.20
N LEU A 39 -3.37 16.53 -1.03
CA LEU A 39 -3.44 15.88 0.27
C LEU A 39 -2.07 15.72 0.96
N GLY A 40 -0.98 16.06 0.26
CA GLY A 40 0.39 15.88 0.75
C GLY A 40 0.98 14.50 0.46
N GLY A 41 0.29 13.69 -0.35
CA GLY A 41 0.82 12.44 -0.87
C GLY A 41 1.74 12.65 -2.07
N ARG A 42 2.12 11.53 -2.69
CA ARG A 42 3.04 11.49 -3.82
C ARG A 42 2.71 10.36 -4.79
N VAL A 43 3.11 10.52 -6.05
CA VAL A 43 2.84 9.53 -7.10
C VAL A 43 4.07 9.24 -7.96
N GLN A 44 4.09 8.09 -8.62
CA GLN A 44 5.02 7.77 -9.70
C GLN A 44 4.24 7.31 -10.94
N LEU A 45 4.81 7.64 -12.10
CA LEU A 45 4.28 7.23 -13.39
C LEU A 45 4.80 5.85 -13.78
N ALA A 46 4.04 5.15 -14.62
CA ALA A 46 4.43 3.87 -15.20
C ALA A 46 5.81 3.96 -15.84
N GLY A 47 6.72 3.06 -15.43
CA GLY A 47 8.09 2.99 -15.96
C GLY A 47 9.03 4.11 -15.47
N SER A 48 8.61 4.92 -14.50
CA SER A 48 9.43 5.97 -13.90
C SER A 48 9.64 5.74 -12.41
N SER A 49 10.89 5.87 -11.95
CA SER A 49 11.22 5.86 -10.52
C SER A 49 11.11 7.24 -9.85
N LYS A 50 10.80 8.30 -10.61
CA LYS A 50 10.74 9.68 -10.08
C LYS A 50 9.41 9.94 -9.37
N TRP A 51 9.50 10.41 -8.12
CA TRP A 51 8.34 10.85 -7.35
C TRP A 51 7.89 12.25 -7.78
N ILE A 52 6.58 12.40 -7.96
CA ILE A 52 5.89 13.68 -8.10
C ILE A 52 5.20 13.97 -6.77
N GLN A 53 5.62 15.05 -6.11
CA GLN A 53 5.15 15.41 -4.78
C GLN A 53 5.35 16.89 -4.49
N SER A 54 4.64 17.39 -3.48
CA SER A 54 4.91 18.72 -2.94
C SER A 54 6.25 18.75 -2.21
N TYR A 55 7.03 19.82 -2.37
CA TYR A 55 8.30 20.02 -1.68
C TYR A 55 8.31 21.38 -0.97
N ALA A 56 8.62 21.39 0.33
CA ALA A 56 8.61 22.60 1.15
C ALA A 56 7.31 23.44 1.03
N GLY A 57 6.15 22.78 0.91
CA GLY A 57 4.84 23.43 0.73
C GLY A 57 4.52 23.89 -0.69
N ILE A 58 5.46 23.74 -1.63
CA ILE A 58 5.26 24.09 -3.04
C ILE A 58 4.65 22.87 -3.75
N SER A 59 3.51 23.08 -4.41
CA SER A 59 2.84 22.03 -5.20
C SER A 59 3.71 21.62 -6.39
N PRO A 60 3.74 20.32 -6.77
CA PRO A 60 4.48 19.89 -7.93
C PRO A 60 3.88 20.47 -9.21
N VAL A 61 4.73 20.64 -10.23
CA VAL A 61 4.28 20.99 -11.56
C VAL A 61 3.64 19.76 -12.19
N LEU A 62 2.31 19.77 -12.26
CA LEU A 62 1.51 18.76 -12.95
C LEU A 62 0.99 19.35 -14.27
N PRO A 63 0.75 18.50 -15.30
CA PRO A 63 0.20 18.96 -16.56
C PRO A 63 -1.08 19.80 -16.39
N SER A 64 -1.18 20.89 -17.14
CA SER A 64 -2.36 21.77 -17.16
C SER A 64 -3.41 21.35 -18.18
N SER A 65 -3.11 20.35 -19.00
CA SER A 65 -3.98 19.75 -20.01
C SER A 65 -3.71 18.25 -20.10
N TYR A 66 -4.59 17.51 -20.74
CA TYR A 66 -4.40 16.08 -20.99
C TYR A 66 -3.08 15.80 -21.70
N ILE A 67 -2.37 14.77 -21.22
CA ILE A 67 -1.16 14.25 -21.85
C ILE A 67 -1.31 12.73 -21.99
N GLU A 68 -1.20 12.24 -23.22
CA GLU A 68 -1.18 10.80 -23.50
C GLU A 68 0.02 10.14 -22.82
N GLY A 69 -0.21 8.99 -22.18
CA GLY A 69 0.84 8.24 -21.47
C GLY A 69 1.14 8.75 -20.05
N PHE A 70 0.44 9.76 -19.54
CA PHE A 70 0.48 10.09 -18.11
C PHE A 70 -0.32 9.05 -17.31
N LEU A 71 0.33 7.94 -16.97
CA LEU A 71 -0.30 6.78 -16.31
C LEU A 71 0.28 6.57 -14.92
N LEU A 72 -0.57 6.50 -13.90
CA LEU A 72 -0.16 6.27 -12.51
C LEU A 72 0.11 4.79 -12.24
N GLU A 73 1.29 4.50 -11.71
CA GLU A 73 1.68 3.13 -11.29
C GLU A 73 1.79 2.99 -9.77
N THR A 74 2.29 4.04 -9.10
CA THR A 74 2.47 4.06 -7.65
C THR A 74 1.80 5.28 -7.05
N ILE A 75 1.01 5.07 -5.99
CA ILE A 75 0.41 6.12 -5.17
C ILE A 75 0.81 5.90 -3.72
N ASP A 76 1.31 6.95 -3.08
CA ASP A 76 1.59 6.96 -1.65
C ASP A 76 0.85 8.12 -0.98
N LEU A 77 -0.16 7.74 -0.21
CA LEU A 77 -1.05 8.59 0.58
C LEU A 77 -0.74 8.46 2.07
N SER A 78 0.42 7.91 2.45
CA SER A 78 0.76 7.67 3.85
C SER A 78 0.79 8.97 4.66
N GLY A 79 0.16 8.95 5.84
CA GLY A 79 0.06 10.12 6.72
C GLY A 79 -0.85 11.24 6.22
N THR A 80 -1.61 11.02 5.14
CA THR A 80 -2.57 12.00 4.61
C THR A 80 -3.95 11.85 5.27
N ASN A 81 -4.81 12.86 5.08
CA ASN A 81 -6.20 12.86 5.54
C ASN A 81 -7.15 12.22 4.51
N ILE A 82 -6.71 11.15 3.85
CA ILE A 82 -7.54 10.45 2.87
C ILE A 82 -8.75 9.81 3.56
N VAL A 83 -9.91 9.92 2.89
CA VAL A 83 -11.20 9.38 3.32
C VAL A 83 -11.85 8.66 2.15
N TYR A 84 -12.98 8.00 2.41
CA TYR A 84 -13.73 7.21 1.45
C TYR A 84 -13.82 7.90 0.08
N GLU A 85 -14.38 9.12 0.01
CA GLU A 85 -14.59 9.91 -1.23
C GLU A 85 -13.33 10.10 -2.07
N GLY A 86 -12.16 10.25 -1.45
CA GLY A 86 -10.91 10.42 -2.18
C GLY A 86 -10.43 9.17 -2.92
N LEU A 87 -10.97 8.00 -2.58
CA LEU A 87 -10.63 6.72 -3.18
C LEU A 87 -11.57 6.31 -4.31
N GLU A 88 -12.62 7.10 -4.59
CA GLU A 88 -13.66 6.79 -5.58
C GLU A 88 -13.10 6.41 -6.95
N PHE A 89 -12.05 7.11 -7.37
CA PHE A 89 -11.51 7.01 -8.72
C PHE A 89 -10.35 6.03 -8.88
N LEU A 90 -9.74 5.56 -7.78
CA LEU A 90 -8.58 4.67 -7.84
C LEU A 90 -8.86 3.33 -8.57
N PRO A 91 -10.04 2.69 -8.42
CA PRO A 91 -10.35 1.44 -9.13
C PRO A 91 -10.37 1.56 -10.66
N TYR A 92 -10.45 2.76 -11.21
CA TYR A 92 -10.47 3.01 -12.65
C TYR A 92 -9.08 3.26 -13.23
N LEU A 93 -8.04 3.38 -12.39
CA LEU A 93 -6.66 3.51 -12.85
C LEU A 93 -6.17 2.17 -13.38
N THR A 94 -5.88 2.11 -14.67
CA THR A 94 -5.56 0.86 -15.38
C THR A 94 -4.15 0.34 -15.09
N HIS A 95 -3.25 1.22 -14.66
CA HIS A 95 -1.82 0.94 -14.44
C HIS A 95 -1.41 0.94 -12.97
N LEU A 96 -2.33 1.21 -12.04
CA LEU A 96 -2.00 1.24 -10.61
C LEU A 96 -1.58 -0.15 -10.14
N ARG A 97 -0.37 -0.26 -9.57
CA ARG A 97 0.22 -1.50 -9.02
C ARG A 97 0.59 -1.39 -7.55
N TYR A 98 0.95 -0.20 -7.09
CA TYR A 98 1.45 0.02 -5.73
C TYR A 98 0.64 1.11 -5.03
N LEU A 99 0.01 0.77 -3.90
CA LEU A 99 -0.75 1.72 -3.09
C LEU A 99 -0.25 1.68 -1.64
N ARG A 100 0.16 2.84 -1.12
CA ARG A 100 0.54 3.02 0.29
C ARG A 100 -0.42 3.98 0.96
N MET A 101 -0.97 3.57 2.10
CA MET A 101 -1.87 4.36 2.94
C MET A 101 -1.53 4.14 4.41
N LYS A 102 -0.24 4.10 4.73
CA LYS A 102 0.24 3.90 6.09
C LYS A 102 -0.07 5.12 6.97
N ARG A 103 -0.46 4.92 8.24
CA ARG A 103 -0.78 6.02 9.18
C ARG A 103 -1.90 6.95 8.69
N CYS A 104 -2.87 6.43 7.94
CA CYS A 104 -4.05 7.20 7.53
C CYS A 104 -5.13 7.10 8.61
N ALA A 105 -5.33 8.17 9.38
CA ALA A 105 -6.19 8.16 10.56
C ALA A 105 -7.68 7.92 10.27
N HIS A 106 -8.14 8.24 9.06
CA HIS A 106 -9.54 8.11 8.64
C HIS A 106 -9.76 6.96 7.63
N LEU A 107 -8.77 6.09 7.48
CA LEU A 107 -8.89 4.89 6.64
C LEU A 107 -9.68 3.82 7.40
N ASP A 108 -10.90 3.55 6.95
CA ASP A 108 -11.83 2.58 7.54
C ASP A 108 -12.15 1.42 6.58
N ASP A 109 -13.00 0.49 7.03
CA ASP A 109 -13.37 -0.69 6.24
C ASP A 109 -14.07 -0.34 4.92
N PHE A 110 -14.84 0.77 4.89
CA PHE A 110 -15.49 1.25 3.67
C PHE A 110 -14.47 1.76 2.65
N CYS A 111 -13.44 2.49 3.11
CA CYS A 111 -12.31 2.86 2.28
C CYS A 111 -11.62 1.62 1.69
N LEU A 112 -11.37 0.61 2.52
CA LEU A 112 -10.69 -0.61 2.10
C LEU A 112 -11.52 -1.45 1.12
N SER A 113 -12.85 -1.42 1.24
CA SER A 113 -13.76 -2.04 0.27
C SER A 113 -13.64 -1.45 -1.14
N ARG A 114 -13.34 -0.15 -1.27
CA ARG A 114 -13.03 0.48 -2.57
C ARG A 114 -11.69 0.04 -3.09
N VAL A 115 -10.69 -0.04 -2.22
CA VAL A 115 -9.35 -0.53 -2.57
C VAL A 115 -9.42 -1.95 -3.10
N GLY A 116 -10.26 -2.82 -2.51
CA GLY A 116 -10.51 -4.19 -2.99
C GLY A 116 -10.98 -4.30 -4.44
N ARG A 117 -11.41 -3.19 -5.07
CA ARG A 117 -11.86 -3.14 -6.47
C ARG A 117 -10.77 -2.72 -7.46
N ILE A 118 -9.56 -2.37 -6.99
CA ILE A 118 -8.45 -1.94 -7.84
C ILE A 118 -7.86 -3.16 -8.54
N LYS A 119 -8.10 -3.27 -9.84
CA LYS A 119 -7.61 -4.38 -10.66
C LYS A 119 -6.10 -4.26 -10.88
N GLY A 120 -5.37 -5.36 -10.77
CA GLY A 120 -3.92 -5.38 -10.97
C GLY A 120 -3.10 -4.82 -9.82
N LEU A 121 -3.70 -4.48 -8.66
CA LEU A 121 -2.94 -4.03 -7.50
C LEU A 121 -2.05 -5.16 -6.97
N GLN A 122 -0.74 -4.91 -6.85
CA GLN A 122 0.26 -5.90 -6.46
C GLN A 122 0.81 -5.66 -5.05
N PHE A 123 0.82 -4.41 -4.60
CA PHE A 123 1.32 -4.03 -3.29
C PHE A 123 0.34 -3.10 -2.59
N LEU A 124 0.02 -3.43 -1.35
CA LEU A 124 -0.82 -2.61 -0.48
C LEU A 124 -0.19 -2.46 0.91
N ASP A 125 -0.02 -1.22 1.37
CA ASP A 125 0.36 -0.93 2.76
C ASP A 125 -0.78 -0.18 3.45
N VAL A 126 -1.35 -0.79 4.49
CA VAL A 126 -2.39 -0.22 5.35
C VAL A 126 -1.97 -0.24 6.82
N SER A 127 -0.66 -0.29 7.07
CA SER A 127 -0.09 -0.33 8.41
C SER A 127 -0.42 0.92 9.21
N GLU A 128 -0.54 0.78 10.53
CA GLU A 128 -0.74 1.87 11.48
C GLU A 128 -2.01 2.70 11.20
N CYS A 129 -3.03 2.09 10.59
CA CYS A 129 -4.35 2.69 10.38
C CYS A 129 -5.29 2.28 11.51
N PRO A 130 -5.69 3.20 12.41
CA PRO A 130 -6.33 2.87 13.68
C PRO A 130 -7.80 2.44 13.56
N SER A 131 -8.47 2.81 12.46
CA SER A 131 -9.90 2.56 12.23
C SER A 131 -10.21 1.34 11.37
N LEU A 132 -9.19 0.61 10.92
CA LEU A 132 -9.37 -0.63 10.16
C LEU A 132 -9.68 -1.79 11.09
N THR A 133 -10.67 -2.59 10.70
CA THR A 133 -11.02 -3.84 11.37
C THR A 133 -10.78 -5.03 10.44
N SER A 134 -10.96 -6.24 10.98
CA SER A 134 -10.83 -7.48 10.23
C SER A 134 -11.86 -7.61 9.11
N LYS A 135 -13.01 -6.91 9.20
CA LYS A 135 -14.00 -6.82 8.11
C LYS A 135 -13.43 -6.11 6.89
N GLY A 136 -12.68 -5.02 7.10
CA GLY A 136 -11.99 -4.31 6.03
C GLY A 136 -10.99 -5.23 5.32
N LEU A 137 -10.16 -5.94 6.09
CA LEU A 137 -9.19 -6.87 5.52
C LEU A 137 -9.84 -7.96 4.67
N ALA A 138 -10.97 -8.53 5.11
CA ALA A 138 -11.69 -9.55 4.35
C ALA A 138 -12.10 -9.09 2.94
N THR A 139 -12.34 -7.78 2.73
CA THR A 139 -12.67 -7.24 1.40
C THR A 139 -11.52 -7.35 0.40
N LEU A 140 -10.27 -7.48 0.87
CA LEU A 140 -9.07 -7.58 0.03
C LEU A 140 -8.98 -8.91 -0.72
N ALA A 141 -9.79 -9.93 -0.38
CA ALA A 141 -9.87 -11.19 -1.11
C ALA A 141 -10.25 -11.03 -2.60
N GLN A 142 -10.74 -9.85 -3.00
CA GLN A 142 -11.02 -9.48 -4.39
C GLN A 142 -9.77 -9.12 -5.20
N LEU A 143 -8.65 -8.79 -4.56
CA LEU A 143 -7.40 -8.37 -5.19
C LEU A 143 -6.58 -9.57 -5.68
N LYS A 144 -7.01 -10.17 -6.79
CA LYS A 144 -6.41 -11.42 -7.31
C LYS A 144 -4.95 -11.31 -7.73
N ASP A 145 -4.47 -10.10 -7.98
CA ASP A 145 -3.08 -9.82 -8.36
C ASP A 145 -2.19 -9.37 -7.18
N LEU A 146 -2.75 -9.32 -5.96
CA LEU A 146 -2.02 -8.85 -4.78
C LEU A 146 -0.89 -9.83 -4.42
N ARG A 147 0.31 -9.29 -4.26
CA ARG A 147 1.53 -10.04 -3.94
C ARG A 147 2.08 -9.70 -2.57
N HIS A 148 1.86 -8.48 -2.11
CA HIS A 148 2.39 -8.01 -0.84
C HIS A 148 1.35 -7.14 -0.11
N LEU A 149 1.09 -7.48 1.14
CA LEU A 149 0.19 -6.77 2.03
C LEU A 149 0.88 -6.47 3.36
N LEU A 150 0.93 -5.20 3.78
CA LEU A 150 1.45 -4.79 5.09
C LEU A 150 0.29 -4.36 6.01
N VAL A 151 0.14 -5.02 7.16
CA VAL A 151 -0.96 -4.85 8.15
C VAL A 151 -0.46 -4.69 9.59
N SER A 152 0.76 -4.17 9.73
CA SER A 152 1.40 -3.96 11.03
C SER A 152 0.78 -2.78 11.78
N GLY A 153 0.71 -2.87 13.12
CA GLY A 153 0.32 -1.72 13.94
C GLY A 153 -1.14 -1.27 13.82
N ASN A 154 -2.05 -2.10 13.33
CA ASN A 154 -3.50 -1.84 13.34
C ASN A 154 -4.14 -2.40 14.64
N PRO A 155 -4.56 -1.55 15.60
CA PRO A 155 -5.05 -2.00 16.91
C PRO A 155 -6.48 -2.53 16.92
N GLN A 156 -7.32 -2.18 15.93
CA GLN A 156 -8.72 -2.59 15.86
C GLN A 156 -8.97 -3.84 15.00
N ILE A 157 -7.90 -4.46 14.47
CA ILE A 157 -8.01 -5.71 13.74
C ILE A 157 -7.93 -6.86 14.75
N GLU A 158 -9.10 -7.35 15.12
CA GLU A 158 -9.27 -8.55 15.94
C GLU A 158 -9.00 -9.82 15.12
N ASP A 159 -8.51 -10.89 15.75
CA ASP A 159 -8.20 -12.16 15.09
C ASP A 159 -7.37 -11.99 13.79
N LYS A 160 -6.42 -11.06 13.82
CA LYS A 160 -5.63 -10.65 12.64
C LYS A 160 -4.97 -11.85 11.98
N GLU A 161 -4.41 -12.74 12.79
CA GLU A 161 -3.75 -13.98 12.38
C GLU A 161 -4.72 -14.86 11.58
N LEU A 162 -5.94 -15.07 12.07
CA LEU A 162 -6.94 -15.90 11.41
C LEU A 162 -7.40 -15.28 10.08
N VAL A 163 -7.68 -13.97 10.07
CA VAL A 163 -8.12 -13.29 8.84
C VAL A 163 -7.01 -13.27 7.79
N CYS A 164 -5.76 -13.09 8.19
CA CYS A 164 -4.63 -13.12 7.26
C CYS A 164 -4.39 -14.53 6.70
N LEU A 165 -4.52 -15.59 7.51
CA LEU A 165 -4.48 -16.97 7.01
C LEU A 165 -5.59 -17.24 5.98
N LEU A 166 -6.81 -16.77 6.23
CA LEU A 166 -7.91 -16.90 5.27
C LEU A 166 -7.64 -16.12 3.98
N LEU A 167 -7.03 -14.93 4.08
CA LEU A 167 -6.64 -14.16 2.90
C LEU A 167 -5.56 -14.86 2.09
N GLU A 168 -4.54 -15.44 2.73
CA GLU A 168 -3.50 -16.23 2.08
C GLU A 168 -4.07 -17.45 1.35
N ASP A 169 -5.06 -18.12 1.94
CA ASP A 169 -5.80 -19.23 1.29
C ASP A 169 -6.55 -18.77 0.03
N HIS A 170 -7.20 -17.60 0.07
CA HIS A 170 -7.95 -17.05 -1.06
C HIS A 170 -7.07 -16.37 -2.12
N LEU A 171 -5.84 -16.00 -1.75
CA LEU A 171 -4.85 -15.29 -2.56
C LEU A 171 -3.51 -16.00 -2.46
N PRO A 172 -3.30 -17.14 -3.15
CA PRO A 172 -2.17 -18.04 -2.88
C PRO A 172 -0.78 -17.44 -3.16
N MET A 173 -0.71 -16.30 -3.84
CA MET A 173 0.54 -15.60 -4.18
C MET A 173 0.81 -14.38 -3.29
N VAL A 174 -0.06 -14.11 -2.30
CA VAL A 174 0.10 -12.97 -1.39
C VAL A 174 1.08 -13.33 -0.28
N TYR A 175 1.99 -12.41 0.00
CA TYR A 175 2.80 -12.39 1.20
C TYR A 175 2.26 -11.31 2.13
N ILE A 176 1.86 -11.69 3.34
CA ILE A 176 1.35 -10.77 4.36
C ILE A 176 2.42 -10.55 5.43
N ASP A 177 2.74 -9.29 5.70
CA ASP A 177 3.67 -8.86 6.75
C ASP A 177 2.94 -8.02 7.81
N GLY A 178 3.45 -8.08 9.05
CA GLY A 178 2.85 -7.43 10.21
C GLY A 178 1.91 -8.32 11.02
N VAL A 179 2.03 -9.64 10.88
CA VAL A 179 1.24 -10.66 11.58
C VAL A 179 2.17 -11.64 12.29
N ASP A 180 1.93 -11.89 13.58
CA ASP A 180 2.67 -12.88 14.36
C ASP A 180 1.82 -14.15 14.56
N TYR A 181 1.83 -15.02 13.54
CA TYR A 181 1.03 -16.25 13.53
C TYR A 181 1.34 -17.21 14.68
N ILE A 182 2.53 -17.13 15.27
CA ILE A 182 3.03 -18.10 16.24
C ILE A 182 3.07 -17.49 17.65
N GLY A 183 3.14 -16.17 17.78
CA GLY A 183 3.37 -15.43 19.03
C GLY A 183 2.50 -15.86 20.20
N GLN A 184 1.20 -16.01 19.95
CA GLN A 184 0.20 -16.34 20.98
C GLN A 184 0.15 -17.83 21.37
N LEU A 185 0.86 -18.70 20.66
CA LEU A 185 0.86 -20.14 20.93
C LEU A 185 1.71 -20.48 22.17
N SER A 186 1.31 -21.56 22.87
CA SER A 186 2.14 -22.14 23.93
C SER A 186 3.46 -22.66 23.36
N SER A 187 4.52 -22.67 24.16
CA SER A 187 5.85 -23.17 23.74
C SER A 187 5.78 -24.58 23.13
N GLU A 188 4.91 -25.43 23.67
CA GLU A 188 4.68 -26.79 23.15
C GLU A 188 4.03 -26.78 21.75
N ALA A 189 3.03 -25.92 21.54
CA ALA A 189 2.39 -25.77 20.23
C ALA A 189 3.34 -25.17 19.19
N LYS A 190 4.17 -24.20 19.59
CA LYS A 190 5.23 -23.62 18.75
C LYS A 190 6.19 -24.71 18.26
N VAL A 191 6.70 -25.53 19.19
CA VAL A 191 7.62 -26.64 18.85
C VAL A 191 6.97 -27.65 17.90
N LYS A 192 5.71 -28.03 18.16
CA LYS A 192 4.97 -28.97 17.30
C LYS A 192 4.81 -28.44 15.87
N ILE A 193 4.42 -27.17 15.71
CA ILE A 193 4.24 -26.56 14.38
C ILE A 193 5.58 -26.44 13.64
N LEU A 194 6.63 -25.98 14.32
CA LEU A 194 7.96 -25.88 13.71
C LEU A 194 8.47 -27.23 13.22
N HIS A 195 8.22 -28.30 13.98
CA HIS A 195 8.57 -29.67 13.56
C HIS A 195 7.76 -30.12 12.33
N LEU A 196 6.47 -29.78 12.23
CA LEU A 196 5.66 -30.13 11.05
C LEU A 196 6.19 -29.47 9.77
N ILE A 197 6.63 -28.22 9.88
CA ILE A 197 7.17 -27.47 8.74
C ILE A 197 8.55 -28.04 8.33
N SER A 198 9.43 -28.36 9.29
CA SER A 198 10.75 -28.92 8.98
C SER A 198 10.70 -30.33 8.40
N THR A 199 9.69 -31.14 8.72
CA THR A 199 9.53 -32.49 8.14
C THR A 199 9.06 -32.49 6.69
N ASN A 200 8.58 -31.37 6.17
CA ASN A 200 8.10 -31.23 4.79
C ASN A 200 9.13 -30.61 3.83
N GLU A 201 10.33 -30.28 4.31
CA GLU A 201 11.43 -29.87 3.44
C GLU A 201 12.00 -31.10 2.72
N LYS A 202 11.72 -31.22 1.41
CA LYS A 202 12.61 -32.01 0.52
C LYS A 202 14.03 -31.44 0.69
N PRO A 203 15.07 -32.30 0.74
CA PRO A 203 16.41 -31.82 1.03
C PRO A 203 16.82 -30.77 0.00
N ILE A 204 17.14 -29.58 0.48
CA ILE A 204 17.92 -28.61 -0.30
C ILE A 204 19.31 -29.24 -0.43
N GLU A 205 19.63 -29.75 -1.62
CA GLU A 205 21.00 -30.13 -1.95
C GLU A 205 21.87 -28.87 -1.91
N LEU A 206 22.58 -28.68 -0.80
CA LEU A 206 23.64 -27.71 -0.65
C LEU A 206 24.80 -28.09 -1.58
N GLN A 207 24.79 -27.57 -2.80
CA GLN A 207 26.03 -27.49 -3.58
C GLN A 207 26.94 -26.47 -2.88
N LYS A 208 28.03 -26.98 -2.32
CA LYS A 208 29.13 -26.16 -1.80
C LYS A 208 29.80 -25.48 -3.00
N GLU A 209 29.56 -24.19 -3.19
CA GLU A 209 30.51 -23.36 -3.92
C GLU A 209 31.52 -22.80 -2.91
N GLU A 210 32.73 -23.33 -2.99
CA GLU A 210 33.89 -22.71 -2.40
C GLU A 210 34.12 -21.34 -3.06
N THR A 211 34.32 -20.38 -2.18
CA THR A 211 34.73 -19.00 -2.41
C THR A 211 35.72 -18.81 -3.57
N ASN A 212 35.46 -17.82 -4.44
CA ASN A 212 36.50 -16.85 -4.74
C ASN A 212 35.93 -15.47 -5.14
N ALA A 213 36.69 -14.45 -4.76
CA ALA A 213 36.30 -13.06 -4.70
C ALA A 213 36.09 -12.38 -6.07
N ASP A 214 35.33 -11.30 -6.01
CA ASP A 214 35.28 -10.16 -6.94
C ASP A 214 34.71 -10.40 -8.35
N GLU A 215 33.41 -10.11 -8.53
CA GLU A 215 32.76 -9.44 -9.69
C GLU A 215 31.23 -9.71 -9.67
N VAL A 216 30.37 -8.69 -9.59
CA VAL A 216 29.58 -8.07 -10.68
C VAL A 216 28.27 -8.81 -11.05
N TYR A 217 27.16 -8.07 -10.93
CA TYR A 217 25.97 -8.04 -11.79
C TYR A 217 25.08 -9.28 -12.06
N LEU A 218 23.77 -8.98 -11.96
CA LEU A 218 22.62 -9.44 -12.78
C LEU A 218 22.05 -10.87 -12.63
N VAL A 219 20.80 -10.88 -12.15
CA VAL A 219 19.58 -11.41 -12.80
C VAL A 219 19.79 -12.62 -13.74
N ASN A 220 19.14 -13.75 -13.43
CA ASN A 220 18.08 -14.28 -14.31
C ASN A 220 17.19 -15.34 -13.65
N LYS A 221 15.89 -15.20 -13.96
CA LYS A 221 14.81 -16.18 -13.86
C LYS A 221 15.08 -17.40 -14.73
N ALA A 222 14.52 -18.53 -14.32
CA ALA A 222 13.74 -19.39 -15.20
C ALA A 222 12.28 -19.37 -14.71
#